data_AF-B7P9V4-F1
#
_entry.id   AF-B7P9V4-F1
#
_cell.length_a   1.000
_cell.length_b   1.000
_cell.length_c   1.000
_cell.angle_alpha   90.00
_cell.angle_beta   90.00
_cell.angle_gamma   90.00
#
_symmetry.space_group_name_H-M   'P 1'
#
loop_
_entity.id
_entity.type
_entity.pdbx_description
1 polymer ?
#
loop_
_entity_poly.entity_id
_entity_poly.type
_entity_poly.pdbx_seq_one_letter_code
_entity_poly.pdbx_strand_id
1 'polypeptide(L)'
;MLNCGHNGESWSIWSIPGKHPYCAQDTVDRTRDGRYQCYENGNRDCRRLPYIYNPRPGWNSPNQLSRDLGNGSWSQSLVLDTDNCNFLVQLECYEDGSVHTYVTYKSTWPRQERLAYRDKARWVPQLSFLKYYMFDCENGYV
;
A
#
# COMPACT_ATOMS: atom_id res chain seq x y z
N MET A 1 0.99 -2.68 14.51
CA MET A 1 0.17 -1.51 14.12
C MET A 1 1.11 -0.33 13.98
N LEU A 2 1.09 0.30 12.81
CA LEU A 2 2.11 1.21 12.26
C LEU A 2 2.49 2.35 13.24
N ASN A 3 3.45 2.13 14.13
CA ASN A 3 3.79 3.06 15.20
C ASN A 3 5.01 3.95 14.88
N CYS A 4 5.82 3.57 13.88
CA CYS A 4 7.05 4.27 13.49
C CYS A 4 7.05 4.73 12.02
N GLY A 5 6.10 4.26 11.20
CA GLY A 5 6.49 3.92 9.83
C GLY A 5 5.83 4.57 8.65
N HIS A 6 4.89 5.47 8.82
CA HIS A 6 4.19 5.97 7.64
C HIS A 6 4.06 7.49 7.59
N ASN A 7 4.36 8.19 8.69
CA ASN A 7 4.47 9.65 8.72
C ASN A 7 5.64 10.13 7.83
N GLY A 8 5.38 10.46 6.57
CA GLY A 8 6.38 11.01 5.66
C GLY A 8 6.15 10.65 4.20
N GLU A 9 7.08 11.14 3.36
CA GLU A 9 7.08 10.86 1.93
C GLU A 9 7.31 9.37 1.67
N SER A 10 6.40 8.77 0.90
CA SER A 10 6.46 7.37 0.52
C SER A 10 6.21 7.21 -0.98
N TRP A 11 6.65 6.08 -1.50
CA TRP A 11 6.33 5.61 -2.83
C TRP A 11 5.50 4.36 -2.72
N SER A 12 4.51 4.22 -3.60
CA SER A 12 3.77 2.98 -3.74
C SER A 12 3.89 2.45 -5.15
N ILE A 13 4.12 1.16 -5.26
CA ILE A 13 3.93 0.42 -6.50
C ILE A 13 2.50 -0.08 -6.53
N TRP A 14 1.77 0.32 -7.57
CA TRP A 14 0.38 -0.06 -7.81
C TRP A 14 0.33 -1.06 -8.96
N SER A 15 -0.21 -2.24 -8.70
CA SER A 15 -0.39 -3.28 -9.70
C SER A 15 -1.87 -3.63 -9.80
N ILE A 16 -2.48 -3.08 -10.83
CA ILE A 16 -3.91 -3.14 -11.11
C ILE A 16 -4.13 -4.06 -12.33
N PRO A 17 -5.10 -4.99 -12.29
CA PRO A 17 -5.44 -5.80 -13.44
C PRO A 17 -5.68 -4.96 -14.71
N GLY A 18 -5.07 -5.37 -15.82
CA GLY A 18 -5.19 -4.67 -17.11
C GLY A 18 -4.33 -3.41 -17.26
N LYS A 19 -3.49 -3.07 -16.27
CA LYS A 19 -2.53 -1.96 -16.35
C LYS A 19 -1.11 -2.44 -16.09
N HIS A 20 -0.14 -1.76 -16.70
CA HIS A 20 1.25 -1.92 -16.29
C HIS A 20 1.42 -1.38 -14.87
N PRO A 21 2.19 -2.07 -14.00
CA PRO A 21 2.55 -1.53 -12.70
C PRO A 21 3.18 -0.15 -12.82
N TYR A 22 2.83 0.77 -11.91
CA TYR A 22 3.33 2.14 -11.90
C TYR A 22 3.60 2.62 -10.48
N CYS A 23 4.47 3.62 -10.37
CA CYS A 23 4.76 4.30 -9.11
C CYS A 23 3.78 5.44 -8.88
N ALA A 24 3.25 5.52 -7.66
CA ALA A 24 2.55 6.67 -7.13
C ALA A 24 3.36 7.25 -5.97
N GLN A 25 3.43 8.56 -5.87
CA GLN A 25 3.95 9.21 -4.68
C GLN A 25 2.80 9.27 -3.66
N ASP A 26 3.00 8.64 -2.52
CA ASP A 26 1.98 8.53 -1.48
C ASP A 26 2.45 9.14 -0.17
N THR A 27 1.50 9.47 0.71
CA THR A 27 1.76 9.70 2.13
C THR A 27 0.76 8.89 2.92
N VAL A 28 1.21 8.02 3.81
CA VAL A 28 0.33 7.18 4.62
C VAL A 28 0.37 7.69 6.06
N ASP A 29 -0.71 8.25 6.58
CA ASP A 29 -0.74 8.77 7.95
C ASP A 29 -1.74 7.99 8.81
N ARG A 30 -1.68 8.18 10.12
CA ARG A 30 -2.69 7.67 11.06
C ARG A 30 -3.47 8.85 11.64
N THR A 31 -4.77 8.82 11.47
CA THR A 31 -5.66 9.81 12.09
C THR A 31 -5.66 9.66 13.61
N ARG A 32 -6.12 10.70 14.32
CA ARG A 32 -6.20 10.69 15.80
C ARG A 32 -7.04 9.54 16.36
N ASP A 33 -8.01 9.05 15.60
CA ASP A 33 -8.89 7.93 15.95
C ASP A 33 -8.38 6.56 15.44
N GLY A 34 -7.14 6.48 14.95
CA GLY A 34 -6.48 5.21 14.63
C GLY A 34 -6.77 4.65 13.24
N ARG A 35 -7.45 5.41 12.37
CA ARG A 35 -7.67 5.02 10.96
C ARG A 35 -6.43 5.33 10.13
N TYR A 36 -6.24 4.57 9.06
CA TYR A 36 -5.16 4.83 8.10
C TYR A 36 -5.65 5.79 7.02
N GLN A 37 -4.85 6.81 6.72
CA GLN A 37 -5.15 7.83 5.71
C GLN A 37 -4.01 7.87 4.69
N CYS A 38 -4.24 7.36 3.48
CA CYS A 38 -3.27 7.47 2.39
C CYS A 38 -3.61 8.69 1.53
N TYR A 39 -2.60 9.40 1.03
CA TYR A 39 -2.72 10.51 0.09
C TYR A 39 -1.90 10.21 -1.16
N GLU A 40 -2.56 10.07 -2.30
CA GLU A 40 -1.87 10.11 -3.60
C GLU A 40 -1.53 11.56 -3.92
N ASN A 41 -0.25 11.86 -4.18
CA ASN A 41 0.18 13.15 -4.70
C ASN A 41 0.10 13.08 -6.22
N GLY A 42 -1.01 13.59 -6.79
CA GLY A 42 -1.20 13.63 -8.24
C GLY A 42 -0.11 14.46 -8.95
N ASN A 43 0.43 13.93 -10.06
CA ASN A 43 1.52 14.54 -10.83
C ASN A 43 1.18 15.91 -11.50
N ARG A 44 -0.05 16.43 -11.36
CA ARG A 44 -0.50 17.66 -12.06
C ARG A 44 -1.37 18.59 -11.23
N ASP A 45 -2.16 18.05 -10.30
CA ASP A 45 -2.92 18.84 -9.34
C ASP A 45 -2.46 18.40 -7.95
N CYS A 46 -2.11 19.34 -7.07
CA CYS A 46 -1.80 19.09 -5.64
C CYS A 46 -3.05 18.63 -4.87
N ARG A 47 -3.80 17.67 -5.40
CA ARG A 47 -4.97 17.06 -4.79
C ARG A 47 -4.50 15.95 -3.89
N ARG A 48 -4.74 16.14 -2.60
CA ARG A 48 -4.64 15.11 -1.58
C ARG A 48 -5.94 14.32 -1.59
N LEU A 49 -5.93 13.13 -2.19
CA LEU A 49 -7.09 12.22 -2.13
C LEU A 49 -6.94 11.32 -0.89
N PRO A 50 -7.77 11.50 0.16
CA PRO A 50 -7.66 10.67 1.36
C PRO A 50 -8.31 9.30 1.12
N TYR A 51 -7.53 8.25 1.20
CA TYR A 51 -8.02 6.87 1.29
C TYR A 51 -8.08 6.47 2.77
N ILE A 52 -9.30 6.35 3.32
CA ILE A 52 -9.50 5.99 4.73
C ILE A 52 -9.85 4.50 4.83
N TYR A 53 -8.93 3.74 5.43
CA TYR A 53 -9.18 2.34 5.74
C TYR A 53 -9.71 2.19 7.17
N ASN A 54 -10.86 1.53 7.29
CA ASN A 54 -11.53 1.27 8.55
C ASN A 54 -11.43 -0.22 8.92
N PRO A 55 -11.25 -0.56 10.21
CA PRO A 55 -11.48 -1.92 10.67
C PRO A 55 -12.89 -2.36 10.30
N ARG A 56 -13.05 -3.56 9.77
CA ARG A 56 -14.37 -4.05 9.36
C ARG A 56 -15.20 -4.46 10.59
N PRO A 57 -16.44 -3.99 10.74
CA PRO A 57 -17.30 -4.41 11.85
C PRO A 57 -17.50 -5.93 11.85
N GLY A 58 -17.29 -6.57 13.00
CA GLY A 58 -17.45 -8.02 13.17
C GLY A 58 -16.25 -8.87 12.76
N TRP A 59 -15.15 -8.26 12.32
CA TRP A 59 -13.91 -8.97 11.98
C TRP A 59 -12.84 -8.68 13.03
N ASN A 60 -12.36 -9.70 13.73
CA ASN A 60 -11.39 -9.57 14.83
C ASN A 60 -9.92 -9.51 14.36
N SER A 61 -9.66 -9.24 13.08
CA SER A 61 -8.31 -9.20 12.53
C SER A 61 -7.85 -7.76 12.30
N PRO A 62 -6.76 -7.30 12.94
CA PRO A 62 -6.22 -5.96 12.73
C PRO A 62 -5.65 -5.74 11.32
N ASN A 63 -5.47 -6.82 10.54
CA ASN A 63 -4.92 -6.78 9.19
C ASN A 63 -6.01 -6.70 8.11
N GLN A 64 -7.29 -6.83 8.48
CA GLN A 64 -8.42 -6.78 7.57
C GLN A 64 -9.15 -5.45 7.70
N LEU A 65 -9.13 -4.70 6.61
CA LEU A 65 -9.62 -3.34 6.53
C LEU A 65 -10.69 -3.24 5.43
N SER A 66 -11.47 -2.17 5.48
CA SER A 66 -12.46 -1.83 4.46
C SER A 66 -12.37 -0.35 4.13
N ARG A 67 -12.61 0.00 2.87
CA ARG A 67 -12.58 1.38 2.42
C ARG A 67 -13.86 1.69 1.67
N ASP A 68 -14.46 2.82 2.01
CA ASP A 68 -15.60 3.39 1.28
C ASP A 68 -15.07 4.02 -0.02
N LEU A 69 -15.62 3.59 -1.15
CA LEU A 69 -15.26 4.10 -2.48
C LEU A 69 -16.19 5.23 -2.93
N GLY A 70 -17.19 5.59 -2.11
CA GLY A 70 -18.29 6.47 -2.46
C GLY A 70 -19.43 5.72 -3.16
N ASN A 71 -20.59 6.36 -3.27
CA ASN A 71 -21.78 5.85 -3.96
C ASN A 71 -22.26 4.46 -3.47
N GLY A 72 -21.99 4.13 -2.20
CA GLY A 72 -22.39 2.86 -1.59
C GLY A 72 -21.51 1.67 -1.97
N SER A 73 -20.40 1.89 -2.67
CA SER A 73 -19.44 0.84 -3.04
C SER A 73 -18.29 0.76 -2.04
N TRP A 74 -17.80 -0.46 -1.80
CA TRP A 74 -16.76 -0.75 -0.83
C TRP A 74 -15.66 -1.64 -1.40
N SER A 75 -14.45 -1.48 -0.89
CA SER A 75 -13.37 -2.46 -1.07
C SER A 75 -12.99 -3.13 0.25
N GLN A 76 -12.39 -4.31 0.13
CA GLN A 76 -11.83 -5.06 1.25
C GLN A 76 -10.32 -5.12 1.10
N SER A 77 -9.58 -4.65 2.09
CA SER A 77 -8.12 -4.68 2.08
C SER A 77 -7.56 -5.65 3.11
N LEU A 78 -6.47 -6.32 2.75
CA LEU A 78 -5.71 -7.22 3.62
C LEU A 78 -4.25 -6.78 3.64
N VAL A 79 -3.73 -6.49 4.83
CA VAL A 79 -2.29 -6.30 5.06
C VAL A 79 -1.62 -7.67 5.06
N LEU A 80 -0.74 -7.89 4.10
CA LEU A 80 0.01 -9.13 3.95
C LEU A 80 1.30 -9.15 4.77
N ASP A 81 2.02 -8.04 4.76
CA ASP A 81 3.27 -7.89 5.50
C ASP A 81 3.59 -6.41 5.75
N THR A 82 4.29 -6.14 6.84
CA THR A 82 4.78 -4.81 7.21
C THR A 82 5.76 -4.93 8.37
N ASP A 83 6.84 -4.17 8.34
CA ASP A 83 7.71 -3.96 9.51
C ASP A 83 7.21 -2.83 10.42
N ASN A 84 6.05 -2.26 10.11
CA ASN A 84 5.44 -1.08 10.74
C ASN A 84 6.24 0.23 10.63
N CYS A 85 7.43 0.22 10.00
CA CYS A 85 8.42 1.31 10.01
C CYS A 85 8.84 1.81 8.62
N ASN A 86 8.97 0.94 7.63
CA ASN A 86 9.55 1.26 6.34
C ASN A 86 8.66 0.84 5.18
N PHE A 87 7.85 -0.22 5.33
CA PHE A 87 7.04 -0.72 4.24
C PHE A 87 5.70 -1.30 4.69
N LEU A 88 4.79 -1.37 3.74
CA LEU A 88 3.47 -1.96 3.86
C LEU A 88 3.10 -2.67 2.55
N VAL A 89 2.74 -3.96 2.65
CA VAL A 89 2.25 -4.75 1.53
C VAL A 89 0.78 -5.07 1.74
N GLN A 90 -0.04 -4.74 0.74
CA GLN A 90 -1.48 -4.88 0.82
C GLN A 90 -2.07 -5.52 -0.44
N LEU A 91 -3.16 -6.24 -0.23
CA LEU A 91 -4.13 -6.59 -1.26
C LEU A 91 -5.40 -5.77 -1.04
N GLU A 92 -6.12 -5.48 -2.11
CA GLU A 92 -7.44 -4.90 -2.04
C GLU A 92 -8.36 -5.54 -3.08
N CYS A 93 -9.44 -6.13 -2.59
CA CYS A 93 -10.50 -6.74 -3.39
C CYS A 93 -11.64 -5.74 -3.58
N TYR A 94 -12.09 -5.61 -4.81
CA TYR A 94 -13.19 -4.73 -5.20
C TYR A 94 -14.46 -5.53 -5.50
N GLU A 95 -15.60 -4.84 -5.52
CA GLU A 95 -16.92 -5.44 -5.79
C GLU A 95 -17.04 -6.04 -7.19
N ASP A 96 -16.25 -5.56 -8.16
CA ASP A 96 -16.16 -6.12 -9.51
C ASP A 96 -15.33 -7.41 -9.57
N GLY A 97 -14.81 -7.88 -8.44
CA GLY A 97 -13.99 -9.08 -8.31
C GLY A 97 -12.51 -8.85 -8.64
N SER A 98 -12.10 -7.63 -9.01
CA SER A 98 -10.69 -7.32 -9.23
C SER A 98 -9.92 -7.31 -7.91
N VAL A 99 -8.66 -7.74 -7.98
CA VAL A 99 -7.73 -7.73 -6.85
C VAL A 99 -6.53 -6.89 -7.23
N HIS A 100 -6.35 -5.80 -6.51
CA HIS A 100 -5.20 -4.92 -6.67
C HIS A 100 -4.14 -5.29 -5.64
N THR A 101 -2.87 -5.14 -6.01
CA THR A 101 -1.74 -5.33 -5.11
C THR A 101 -0.96 -4.04 -4.97
N TYR A 102 -0.57 -3.73 -3.74
CA TYR A 102 0.15 -2.50 -3.41
C TYR A 102 1.36 -2.79 -2.54
N VAL A 103 2.44 -2.06 -2.81
CA VAL A 103 3.64 -2.04 -1.99
C VAL A 103 4.01 -0.60 -1.74
N THR A 104 3.76 -0.13 -0.54
CA THR A 104 4.13 1.22 -0.11
C THR A 104 5.41 1.14 0.71
N TYR A 105 6.35 2.04 0.45
CA TYR A 105 7.58 2.16 1.22
C TYR A 105 8.03 3.61 1.39
N LYS A 106 8.70 3.92 2.50
CA LYS A 106 9.28 5.24 2.72
C LYS A 106 10.37 5.54 1.70
N SER A 107 10.45 6.79 1.25
CA SER A 107 11.59 7.27 0.44
C SER A 107 12.94 7.08 1.14
N THR A 108 12.93 7.09 2.48
CA THR A 108 14.12 6.88 3.32
C THR A 108 14.51 5.42 3.51
N TRP A 109 13.72 4.44 3.04
CA TRP A 109 14.05 3.02 3.19
C TRP A 109 15.26 2.66 2.30
N PRO A 110 16.40 2.20 2.86
CA PRO A 110 17.61 2.00 2.07
C PRO A 110 17.42 1.01 0.93
N ARG A 111 17.96 1.35 -0.25
CA ARG A 111 17.85 0.52 -1.47
C ARG A 111 18.35 -0.92 -1.27
N GLN A 112 19.42 -1.10 -0.50
CA GLN A 112 19.96 -2.43 -0.21
C GLN A 112 18.96 -3.28 0.59
N GLU A 113 18.26 -2.69 1.55
CA GLU A 113 17.22 -3.38 2.34
C GLU A 113 15.99 -3.70 1.48
N ARG A 114 15.58 -2.77 0.60
CA ARG A 114 14.52 -2.98 -0.38
C ARG A 114 14.80 -4.22 -1.26
N LEU A 115 16.02 -4.31 -1.79
CA LEU A 115 16.45 -5.44 -2.62
C LEU A 115 16.49 -6.75 -1.83
N ALA A 116 17.04 -6.73 -0.61
CA ALA A 116 17.08 -7.91 0.26
C ALA A 116 15.66 -8.39 0.61
N TYR A 117 14.74 -7.47 0.91
CA TYR A 117 13.35 -7.80 1.18
C TYR A 117 12.66 -8.41 -0.05
N ARG A 118 12.82 -7.81 -1.23
CA ARG A 118 12.30 -8.37 -2.48
C ARG A 118 12.77 -9.80 -2.69
N ASP A 119 14.07 -10.06 -2.48
CA ASP A 119 14.65 -11.37 -2.69
C ASP A 119 14.15 -12.39 -1.65
N LYS A 120 13.93 -11.98 -0.40
CA LYS A 120 13.26 -12.80 0.62
C LYS A 120 11.81 -13.10 0.25
N ALA A 121 11.05 -12.09 -0.19
CA ALA A 121 9.63 -12.20 -0.52
C ALA A 121 9.35 -13.15 -1.68
N ARG A 122 10.32 -13.38 -2.58
CA ARG A 122 10.24 -14.39 -3.65
C ARG A 122 9.91 -15.80 -3.14
N TRP A 123 10.29 -16.10 -1.92
CA TRP A 123 10.13 -17.41 -1.29
C TRP A 123 8.90 -17.49 -0.38
N VAL A 124 8.13 -16.41 -0.27
CA VAL A 124 6.92 -16.31 0.53
C VAL A 124 5.73 -16.33 -0.44
N PRO A 125 4.93 -17.42 -0.53
CA PRO A 125 3.93 -17.58 -1.59
C PRO A 125 2.98 -16.38 -1.77
N GLN A 126 2.48 -15.83 -0.66
CA GLN A 126 1.58 -14.67 -0.65
C GLN A 126 2.23 -13.36 -1.09
N LEU A 127 3.57 -13.26 -1.08
CA LEU A 127 4.33 -12.09 -1.50
C LEU A 127 5.05 -12.32 -2.84
N SER A 128 4.82 -13.46 -3.51
CA SER A 128 5.58 -13.86 -4.69
C SER A 128 5.47 -12.88 -5.86
N PHE A 129 4.42 -12.06 -5.91
CA PHE A 129 4.27 -10.99 -6.90
C PHE A 129 5.35 -9.90 -6.80
N LEU A 130 5.94 -9.70 -5.62
CA LEU A 130 7.02 -8.73 -5.40
C LEU A 130 8.27 -9.03 -6.23
N LYS A 131 8.44 -10.28 -6.70
CA LYS A 131 9.59 -10.67 -7.50
C LYS A 131 9.72 -9.91 -8.82
N TYR A 132 8.59 -9.40 -9.31
CA TYR A 132 8.47 -8.65 -10.55
C TYR A 132 8.75 -7.17 -10.39
N TYR A 133 8.97 -6.70 -9.16
CA TYR A 133 9.16 -5.29 -8.87
C TYR A 133 10.62 -4.92 -8.63
N MET A 134 11.04 -3.80 -9.20
CA MET A 134 12.21 -3.01 -8.85
C MET A 134 11.76 -1.82 -8.00
N PHE A 135 11.85 -1.94 -6.67
CA PHE A 135 11.46 -0.91 -5.69
C PHE A 135 12.35 0.35 -5.82
N ASP A 136 12.16 1.13 -6.89
CA ASP A 136 13.02 2.25 -7.30
C ASP A 136 12.18 3.34 -7.99
N CYS A 137 11.11 3.73 -7.28
CA CYS A 137 10.12 4.70 -7.77
C CYS A 137 10.68 6.11 -7.88
N GLU A 138 11.72 6.43 -7.10
CA GLU A 138 12.46 7.69 -7.22
C GLU A 138 13.04 7.91 -8.63
N ASN A 139 13.30 6.82 -9.37
CA ASN A 139 13.78 6.84 -10.75
C ASN A 139 12.71 6.38 -11.76
N GLY A 140 11.45 6.25 -11.33
CA GLY A 140 10.33 5.85 -12.18
C GLY A 140 10.30 4.36 -12.52
N TYR A 141 11.05 3.54 -11.79
CA TYR A 141 11.07 2.09 -12.01
C TYR A 141 10.16 1.36 -11.04
N VAL A 142 9.58 0.27 -11.55
CA VAL A 142 8.61 -0.55 -10.83
C VAL A 142 9.07 -1.97 -10.73
#